data_AF-A0A953NXI8-F1
#
_entry.id   AF-A0A953NXI8-F1
#
_cell.length_a   1.000
_cell.length_b   1.000
_cell.length_c   1.000
_cell.angle_alpha   90.00
_cell.angle_beta   90.00
_cell.angle_gamma   90.00
#
_symmetry.space_group_name_H-M   'P 1'
#
loop_
_entity.id
_entity.type
_entity.pdbx_description
1 polymer ?
#
loop_
_entity_poly.entity_id
_entity_poly.type
_entity_poly.pdbx_seq_one_letter_code
_entity_poly.pdbx_strand_id
1 'polypeptide(L)'
;MSSNLQPGWAVPKSDDFDLRDFALGVLGVAKENLARDGELVPIAFVITGDQIQSYSITFKDHDQKTAAYRDLVLAAQEAGGLALVTCNDAYHSKKSGPGELESYYPGKLAAEGAPECIMLTVSGPAMQVWCVEVPYERKSDGIEFGSESESVGDEVGFLEGWAPAKPRIQ
;
A
#
# COMPACT_ATOMS: atom_id res chain seq x y z
N MET A 1 6.75 17.64 -5.79
CA MET A 1 6.48 16.21 -6.00
C MET A 1 7.52 15.64 -6.93
N SER A 2 8.19 14.56 -6.54
CA SER A 2 9.13 13.84 -7.41
C SER A 2 8.40 13.23 -8.62
N SER A 3 9.16 12.82 -9.64
CA SER A 3 8.61 12.06 -10.79
C SER A 3 7.96 10.74 -10.38
N ASN A 4 8.21 10.27 -9.16
CA ASN A 4 7.87 8.94 -8.67
C ASN A 4 6.50 8.87 -8.00
N LEU A 5 5.87 10.02 -7.76
CA LEU A 5 4.52 10.15 -7.23
C LEU A 5 3.72 11.03 -8.18
N GLN A 6 2.74 10.44 -8.87
CA GLN A 6 1.87 11.16 -9.80
C GLN A 6 0.46 11.24 -9.23
N PRO A 7 -0.14 12.45 -9.10
CA PRO A 7 -1.53 12.57 -8.71
C PRO A 7 -2.44 11.99 -9.79
N GLY A 8 -3.41 11.20 -9.37
CA GLY A 8 -4.48 10.67 -10.21
C GLY A 8 -5.74 11.54 -10.11
N TRP A 9 -6.87 10.89 -9.88
CA TRP A 9 -8.14 11.54 -9.62
C TRP A 9 -8.30 11.92 -8.14
N ALA A 10 -9.16 12.92 -7.92
CA ALA A 10 -9.68 13.30 -6.61
C ALA A 10 -11.21 13.36 -6.70
N VAL A 11 -11.90 12.75 -5.74
CA VAL A 11 -13.37 12.70 -5.70
C VAL A 11 -13.88 13.06 -4.30
N PRO A 12 -15.09 13.65 -4.18
CA PRO A 12 -15.73 13.85 -2.89
C PRO A 12 -15.92 12.52 -2.16
N LYS A 13 -15.67 12.55 -0.85
CA LYS A 13 -15.94 11.43 0.05
C LYS A 13 -17.43 11.43 0.40
N SER A 14 -18.08 10.28 0.21
CA SER A 14 -19.48 10.11 0.58
C SER A 14 -19.67 10.18 2.11
N ASP A 15 -20.90 10.52 2.54
CA ASP A 15 -21.28 10.56 3.96
C ASP A 15 -21.30 9.15 4.60
N ASP A 16 -21.53 8.11 3.79
CA ASP A 16 -21.52 6.70 4.19
C ASP A 16 -20.16 6.01 3.97
N PHE A 17 -19.09 6.78 3.76
CA PHE A 17 -17.76 6.24 3.53
C PHE A 17 -17.26 5.40 4.71
N ASP A 18 -16.96 4.14 4.44
CA ASP A 18 -16.23 3.25 5.34
C ASP A 18 -14.81 2.97 4.79
N LEU A 19 -13.80 3.25 5.62
CA LEU A 19 -12.39 3.13 5.22
C LEU A 19 -11.98 1.67 4.95
N ARG A 20 -12.51 0.73 5.72
CA ARG A 20 -12.17 -0.69 5.60
C ARG A 20 -12.79 -1.26 4.33
N ASP A 21 -14.07 -0.98 4.09
CA ASP A 21 -14.76 -1.41 2.88
C ASP A 21 -14.12 -0.81 1.63
N PHE A 22 -13.75 0.48 1.69
CA PHE A 22 -13.00 1.12 0.60
C PHE A 22 -11.67 0.41 0.32
N ALA A 23 -10.87 0.15 1.37
CA ALA A 23 -9.57 -0.48 1.22
C ALA A 23 -9.66 -1.94 0.70
N LEU A 24 -10.67 -2.70 1.14
CA LEU A 24 -10.95 -4.03 0.58
C LEU A 24 -11.44 -3.95 -0.88
N GLY A 25 -12.21 -2.92 -1.23
CA GLY A 25 -12.56 -2.62 -2.62
C GLY A 25 -11.33 -2.37 -3.49
N VAL A 26 -10.36 -1.60 -2.99
CA VAL A 26 -9.06 -1.39 -3.65
C VAL A 26 -8.33 -2.70 -3.87
N LEU A 27 -8.29 -3.57 -2.86
CA LEU A 27 -7.67 -4.90 -2.97
C LEU A 27 -8.37 -5.78 -4.01
N GLY A 28 -9.71 -5.75 -4.07
CA GLY A 28 -10.49 -6.44 -5.10
C GLY A 28 -10.09 -6.00 -6.51
N VAL A 29 -10.04 -4.69 -6.75
CA VAL A 29 -9.61 -4.12 -8.03
C VAL A 29 -8.14 -4.47 -8.34
N ALA A 30 -7.27 -4.49 -7.33
CA ALA A 30 -5.87 -4.90 -7.50
C ALA A 30 -5.73 -6.35 -7.95
N LYS A 31 -6.52 -7.27 -7.37
CA LYS A 31 -6.57 -8.68 -7.78
C LYS A 31 -7.06 -8.81 -9.23
N GLU A 32 -8.11 -8.09 -9.61
CA GLU A 32 -8.63 -8.09 -10.97
C GLU A 32 -7.60 -7.56 -11.99
N ASN A 33 -6.93 -6.45 -11.68
CA ASN A 33 -5.90 -5.88 -12.54
C ASN A 33 -4.70 -6.83 -12.68
N LEU A 34 -4.21 -7.40 -11.58
CA LEU A 34 -3.09 -8.34 -11.62
C LEU A 34 -3.43 -9.60 -12.42
N ALA A 35 -4.64 -10.14 -12.27
CA ALA A 35 -5.09 -11.30 -13.03
C ALA A 35 -5.22 -11.00 -14.54
N ARG A 36 -5.65 -9.78 -14.90
CA ARG A 36 -5.84 -9.35 -16.29
C ARG A 36 -4.53 -9.00 -16.98
N ASP A 37 -3.71 -8.19 -16.32
CA ASP A 37 -2.55 -7.51 -16.92
C ASP A 37 -1.23 -8.24 -16.61
N GLY A 38 -1.24 -9.15 -15.63
CA GLY A 38 -0.05 -9.90 -15.20
C GLY A 38 0.92 -9.07 -14.35
N GLU A 39 0.66 -7.78 -14.16
CA GLU A 39 1.44 -6.89 -13.31
C GLU A 39 0.52 -6.00 -12.47
N LEU A 40 0.98 -5.64 -11.27
CA LEU A 40 0.27 -4.70 -10.41
C LEU A 40 1.02 -3.38 -10.39
N VAL A 41 0.34 -2.30 -10.78
CA VAL A 41 0.85 -0.94 -10.62
C VAL A 41 0.60 -0.48 -9.19
N PRO A 42 1.64 -0.10 -8.42
CA PRO A 42 1.46 0.42 -7.07
C PRO A 42 0.59 1.68 -7.05
N ILE A 43 -0.39 1.70 -6.15
CA ILE A 43 -1.33 2.80 -5.98
C ILE A 43 -1.46 3.17 -4.51
N ALA A 44 -1.70 4.46 -4.26
CA ALA A 44 -2.03 4.97 -2.95
C ALA A 44 -3.24 5.90 -2.99
N PHE A 45 -3.91 6.00 -1.86
CA PHE A 45 -5.03 6.89 -1.65
C PHE A 45 -4.82 7.69 -0.37
N VAL A 46 -4.94 9.01 -0.47
CA VAL A 46 -5.03 9.92 0.68
C VAL A 46 -6.51 10.14 0.95
N ILE A 47 -6.94 9.83 2.17
CA ILE A 47 -8.30 10.04 2.64
C ILE A 47 -8.30 11.30 3.51
N THR A 48 -9.03 12.34 3.11
CA THR A 48 -9.21 13.57 3.88
C THR A 48 -10.59 13.58 4.55
N GLY A 49 -10.94 14.69 5.21
CA GLY A 49 -12.29 14.86 5.79
C GLY A 49 -13.42 14.83 4.75
N ASP A 50 -13.14 15.23 3.51
CA ASP A 50 -14.13 15.50 2.47
C ASP A 50 -13.78 14.89 1.10
N GLN A 51 -12.59 14.32 0.92
CA GLN A 51 -12.13 13.80 -0.37
C GLN A 51 -11.35 12.49 -0.24
N ILE A 52 -11.30 11.79 -1.37
CA ILE A 52 -10.41 10.66 -1.64
C ILE A 52 -9.53 11.07 -2.82
N GLN A 53 -8.22 11.06 -2.64
CA GLN A 53 -7.24 11.42 -3.66
C GLN A 53 -6.37 10.22 -4.00
N SER A 54 -6.29 9.86 -5.27
CA SER A 54 -5.45 8.74 -5.74
C SER A 54 -4.08 9.21 -6.21
N TYR A 55 -3.08 8.36 -6.03
CA TYR A 55 -1.71 8.58 -6.44
C TYR A 55 -1.12 7.31 -7.03
N SER A 56 -0.50 7.41 -8.19
CA SER A 56 0.31 6.33 -8.76
C SER A 56 1.74 6.44 -8.23
N ILE A 57 2.30 5.32 -7.78
CA ILE A 57 3.66 5.26 -7.24
C ILE A 57 4.53 4.45 -8.19
N THR A 58 5.67 5.01 -8.59
CA THR A 58 6.63 4.34 -9.48
C THR A 58 8.05 4.52 -8.97
N PHE A 59 8.83 3.44 -8.90
CA PHE A 59 10.23 3.46 -8.47
C PHE A 59 11.02 2.34 -9.15
N LYS A 60 12.32 2.56 -9.36
CA LYS A 60 13.22 1.58 -9.99
C LYS A 60 14.17 0.90 -9.01
N ASP A 61 14.32 1.44 -7.81
CA ASP A 61 15.22 0.97 -6.78
C ASP A 61 14.67 1.32 -5.38
N HIS A 62 15.36 0.84 -4.35
CA HIS A 62 14.96 1.04 -2.95
C HIS A 62 15.00 2.52 -2.52
N ASP A 63 15.97 3.30 -2.99
CA ASP A 63 16.10 4.71 -2.62
C ASP A 63 14.96 5.54 -3.22
N GLN A 64 14.63 5.27 -4.50
CA GLN A 64 13.47 5.87 -5.17
C GLN A 64 12.17 5.50 -4.51
N LYS A 65 12.04 4.26 -4.03
CA LYS A 65 10.87 3.82 -3.26
C LYS A 65 10.74 4.63 -1.98
N THR A 66 11.78 4.68 -1.15
CA THR A 66 11.77 5.43 0.11
C THR A 66 11.45 6.91 -0.12
N ALA A 67 12.02 7.51 -1.17
CA ALA A 67 11.69 8.87 -1.57
C ALA A 67 10.21 9.03 -2.00
N ALA A 68 9.66 8.09 -2.78
CA ALA A 68 8.27 8.15 -3.24
C ALA A 68 7.27 8.05 -2.09
N TYR A 69 7.51 7.15 -1.11
CA TYR A 69 6.64 7.04 0.06
C TYR A 69 6.80 8.25 1.00
N ARG A 70 8.00 8.83 1.12
CA ARG A 70 8.17 10.10 1.85
C ARG A 70 7.38 11.24 1.20
N ASP A 71 7.45 11.36 -0.13
CA ASP A 71 6.67 12.34 -0.88
C ASP A 71 5.16 12.11 -0.70
N LEU A 72 4.71 10.85 -0.66
CA LEU A 72 3.31 10.51 -0.40
C LEU A 72 2.87 10.97 1.00
N VAL A 73 3.69 10.74 2.02
CA VAL A 73 3.41 11.21 3.39
C VAL A 73 3.32 12.74 3.44
N LEU A 74 4.25 13.44 2.78
CA LEU A 74 4.19 14.91 2.70
C LEU A 74 2.92 15.39 1.99
N ALA A 75 2.57 14.79 0.85
CA ALA A 75 1.33 15.12 0.14
C ALA A 75 0.08 14.85 1.00
N ALA A 76 0.08 13.75 1.75
CA ALA A 76 -1.01 13.43 2.67
C ALA A 76 -1.12 14.46 3.80
N GLN A 77 0.00 14.89 4.39
CA GLN A 77 0.03 15.91 5.44
C GLN A 77 -0.43 17.28 4.91
N GLU A 78 0.05 17.69 3.74
CA GLU A 78 -0.37 18.94 3.08
C GLU A 78 -1.87 18.96 2.77
N ALA A 79 -2.44 17.81 2.43
CA ALA A 79 -3.87 17.65 2.16
C ALA A 79 -4.73 17.49 3.42
N GLY A 80 -4.16 17.45 4.63
CA GLY A 80 -4.90 17.17 5.86
C GLY A 80 -5.44 15.73 5.91
N GLY A 81 -4.66 14.78 5.39
CA GLY A 81 -5.00 13.36 5.34
C GLY A 81 -5.25 12.77 6.72
N LEU A 82 -6.33 12.01 6.82
CA LEU A 82 -6.76 11.26 8.00
C LEU A 82 -6.34 9.79 7.89
N ALA A 83 -6.20 9.27 6.67
CA ALA A 83 -5.68 7.94 6.40
C ALA A 83 -4.94 7.88 5.06
N LEU A 84 -4.01 6.95 4.97
CA LEU A 84 -3.33 6.51 3.78
C LEU A 84 -3.67 5.04 3.53
N VAL A 85 -4.17 4.74 2.34
CA VAL A 85 -4.34 3.38 1.84
C VAL A 85 -3.30 3.16 0.75
N THR A 86 -2.46 2.15 0.88
CA THR A 86 -1.51 1.77 -0.18
C THR A 86 -1.75 0.34 -0.60
N CYS A 87 -1.70 0.06 -1.90
CA CYS A 87 -1.82 -1.28 -2.44
C CYS A 87 -0.71 -1.49 -3.47
N ASN A 88 0.15 -2.47 -3.22
CA ASN A 88 1.31 -2.75 -4.05
C ASN A 88 1.68 -4.22 -4.01
N ASP A 89 2.48 -4.63 -4.98
CA ASP A 89 3.13 -5.93 -5.00
C ASP A 89 4.20 -6.00 -3.90
N ALA A 90 4.32 -7.15 -3.23
CA ALA A 90 5.23 -7.40 -2.12
C ALA A 90 5.64 -8.88 -2.09
N TYR A 91 6.60 -9.22 -1.22
CA TYR A 91 7.12 -10.58 -1.09
C TYR A 91 7.22 -10.97 0.38
N HIS A 92 6.94 -12.24 0.69
CA HIS A 92 7.16 -12.78 2.03
C HIS A 92 8.66 -12.98 2.28
N SER A 93 9.23 -12.12 3.12
CA SER A 93 10.55 -12.32 3.70
C SER A 93 10.55 -13.60 4.58
N LYS A 94 11.45 -14.55 4.29
CA LYS A 94 11.67 -15.74 5.14
C LYS A 94 12.42 -15.43 6.47
N LYS A 95 12.69 -14.16 6.80
CA LYS A 95 13.38 -13.81 8.04
C LYS A 95 12.38 -13.67 9.18
N SER A 96 12.40 -14.62 10.10
CA SER A 96 11.65 -14.60 11.37
C SER A 96 12.11 -13.43 12.25
N GLY A 97 11.35 -12.33 12.26
CA GLY A 97 11.56 -11.14 13.08
C GLY A 97 10.51 -10.07 12.75
N PRO A 98 10.31 -9.02 13.58
CA PRO A 98 9.34 -7.98 13.30
C PRO A 98 9.71 -7.21 12.01
N GLY A 99 9.09 -7.60 10.91
CA GLY A 99 8.46 -6.67 9.98
C GLY A 99 9.34 -5.81 9.07
N GLU A 100 10.48 -6.28 8.56
CA GLU A 100 11.04 -5.68 7.34
C GLU A 100 10.30 -6.23 6.11
N LEU A 101 9.09 -5.72 5.88
CA LEU A 101 8.31 -5.95 4.66
C LEU A 101 8.92 -5.14 3.50
N GLU A 102 10.08 -5.56 2.98
CA GLU A 102 10.69 -4.89 1.82
C GLU A 102 9.79 -5.04 0.56
N SER A 103 8.91 -4.07 0.24
CA SER A 103 8.41 -3.96 -1.14
C SER A 103 9.59 -3.65 -2.06
N TYR A 104 9.92 -4.57 -2.97
CA TYR A 104 11.11 -4.54 -3.81
C TYR A 104 10.84 -3.89 -5.17
N TYR A 105 11.90 -3.48 -5.85
CA TYR A 105 11.84 -2.89 -7.19
C TYR A 105 11.67 -3.96 -8.29
N PRO A 106 11.07 -3.61 -9.45
CA PRO A 106 10.82 -4.56 -10.53
C PRO A 106 12.09 -5.29 -11.01
N GLY A 107 12.05 -6.62 -11.09
CA GLY A 107 13.08 -7.45 -11.74
C GLY A 107 14.10 -8.16 -10.84
N LYS A 108 14.34 -7.71 -9.61
CA LYS A 108 15.21 -8.46 -8.66
C LYS A 108 14.53 -9.72 -8.11
N LEU A 109 13.21 -9.65 -8.01
CA LEU A 109 12.38 -10.58 -7.27
C LEU A 109 12.14 -11.90 -8.00
N ALA A 110 11.93 -11.82 -9.32
CA ALA A 110 11.94 -12.99 -10.20
C ALA A 110 13.28 -13.75 -10.16
N ALA A 111 14.38 -13.07 -9.83
CA ALA A 111 15.70 -13.69 -9.71
C ALA A 111 15.92 -14.45 -8.39
N GLU A 112 15.14 -14.16 -7.34
CA GLU A 112 15.30 -14.76 -6.00
C GLU A 112 14.21 -15.81 -5.65
N GLY A 113 13.14 -15.92 -6.44
CA GLY A 113 12.10 -16.95 -6.27
C GLY A 113 11.32 -16.85 -4.95
N ALA A 114 11.19 -15.64 -4.40
CA ALA A 114 10.43 -15.40 -3.17
C ALA A 114 8.91 -15.48 -3.44
N PRO A 115 8.10 -15.94 -2.48
CA PRO A 115 6.64 -15.95 -2.61
C PRO A 115 6.09 -14.53 -2.76
N GLU A 116 5.29 -14.32 -3.80
CA GLU A 116 4.64 -13.05 -4.14
C GLU A 116 3.35 -12.84 -3.36
N CYS A 117 3.05 -11.59 -2.99
CA CYS A 117 1.77 -11.21 -2.42
C CYS A 117 1.36 -9.78 -2.80
N ILE A 118 0.05 -9.55 -2.86
CA ILE A 118 -0.49 -8.19 -2.82
C ILE A 118 -0.49 -7.75 -1.35
N MET A 119 0.11 -6.60 -1.08
CA MET A 119 0.04 -5.94 0.22
C MET A 119 -0.89 -4.73 0.14
N LEU A 120 -1.96 -4.76 0.93
CA LEU A 120 -2.79 -3.61 1.24
C LEU A 120 -2.39 -3.11 2.63
N THR A 121 -2.14 -1.81 2.77
CA THR A 121 -1.86 -1.18 4.05
C THR A 121 -2.80 0.00 4.24
N VAL A 122 -3.40 0.10 5.43
CA VAL A 122 -4.17 1.24 5.88
C VAL A 122 -3.49 1.81 7.12
N SER A 123 -3.19 3.10 7.10
CA SER A 123 -2.48 3.77 8.19
C SER A 123 -2.97 5.21 8.36
N GLY A 124 -2.80 5.78 9.55
CA GLY A 124 -3.21 7.15 9.80
C GLY A 124 -2.60 7.69 11.09
N PRO A 125 -2.58 9.02 11.28
CA PRO A 125 -2.01 9.67 12.46
C PRO A 125 -2.79 9.39 13.75
N ALA A 126 -3.90 8.65 13.73
CA ALA A 126 -4.67 8.32 14.93
C ALA A 126 -5.14 6.85 14.95
N MET A 127 -4.46 5.97 14.21
CA MET A 127 -4.84 4.56 14.11
C MET A 127 -3.61 3.65 14.06
N GLN A 128 -3.79 2.40 14.48
CA GLN A 128 -2.82 1.35 14.21
C GLN A 128 -2.78 1.04 12.73
N VAL A 129 -1.63 0.57 12.26
CA VAL A 129 -1.52 0.12 10.87
C VAL A 129 -2.25 -1.21 10.74
N TRP A 130 -3.15 -1.28 9.76
CA TRP A 130 -3.83 -2.51 9.37
C TRP A 130 -3.29 -2.94 8.01
N CYS A 131 -2.86 -4.19 7.93
CA CYS A 131 -2.32 -4.78 6.71
C CYS A 131 -3.15 -6.00 6.30
N VAL A 132 -3.36 -6.14 5.00
CA VAL A 132 -3.91 -7.35 4.38
C VAL A 132 -2.91 -7.85 3.34
N GLU A 133 -2.50 -9.10 3.49
CA GLU A 133 -1.63 -9.80 2.59
C GLU A 133 -2.44 -10.83 1.80
N VAL A 134 -2.26 -10.85 0.48
CA VAL A 134 -2.86 -11.86 -0.41
C VAL A 134 -1.75 -12.52 -1.22
N PRO A 135 -1.25 -13.70 -0.82
CA PRO A 135 -0.24 -14.41 -1.58
C PRO A 135 -0.80 -14.81 -2.94
N TYR A 136 0.06 -14.85 -3.96
CA TYR A 136 -0.32 -15.34 -5.28
C TYR A 136 0.82 -16.09 -5.98
N GLU A 137 0.44 -16.94 -6.93
CA GLU A 137 1.38 -17.69 -7.76
C GLU A 137 1.12 -17.40 -9.25
N ARG A 138 2.19 -17.17 -9.99
CA ARG A 138 2.17 -17.03 -11.45
C ARG A 138 2.16 -18.42 -12.09
N LYS A 139 1.07 -18.78 -12.77
CA LYS A 139 0.92 -20.02 -13.54
C LYS A 139 0.96 -19.73 -15.04
N SER A 140 1.09 -20.80 -15.83
CA SER A 140 1.09 -20.70 -17.30
C SER A 140 -0.22 -20.15 -17.88
N ASP A 141 -1.32 -20.29 -17.15
CA ASP A 141 -2.68 -19.91 -17.54
C ASP A 141 -3.25 -18.73 -16.75
N GLY A 142 -2.47 -18.10 -15.85
CA GLY A 142 -2.91 -16.92 -15.12
C GLY A 142 -2.27 -16.76 -13.74
N ILE A 143 -2.97 -16.05 -12.85
CA ILE A 143 -2.58 -15.82 -11.46
C ILE A 143 -3.52 -16.60 -10.54
N GLU A 144 -2.97 -17.40 -9.63
CA GLU A 144 -3.74 -18.05 -8.57
C GLU A 144 -3.54 -17.31 -7.25
N PHE A 145 -4.64 -16.86 -6.63
CA PHE A 145 -4.61 -16.19 -5.33
C PHE A 145 -4.78 -17.20 -4.19
N GLY A 146 -3.94 -17.09 -3.17
CA GLY A 146 -4.08 -17.81 -1.91
C GLY A 146 -5.04 -17.12 -0.94
N SER A 147 -5.07 -17.63 0.29
CA SER A 147 -5.91 -17.09 1.36
C SER A 147 -5.36 -15.76 1.88
N GLU A 148 -6.26 -14.82 2.11
CA GLU A 148 -5.95 -13.50 2.67
C GLU A 148 -5.58 -13.64 4.15
N SER A 149 -4.56 -12.91 4.59
CA SER A 149 -4.19 -12.80 5.99
C SER A 149 -4.14 -11.35 6.44
N GLU A 150 -4.75 -11.07 7.59
CA GLU A 150 -4.77 -9.74 8.18
C GLU A 150 -3.80 -9.63 9.35
N SER A 151 -3.20 -8.46 9.51
CA SER A 151 -2.42 -8.11 10.70
C SER A 151 -2.68 -6.67 11.12
N VAL A 152 -2.52 -6.41 12.42
CA VAL A 152 -2.61 -5.09 13.03
C VAL A 152 -1.36 -4.88 13.89
N GLY A 153 -0.70 -3.74 13.76
CA GLY A 153 0.53 -3.47 14.50
C GLY A 153 1.09 -2.07 14.32
N ASP A 154 2.22 -1.83 14.97
CA ASP A 154 2.94 -0.56 14.90
C ASP A 154 3.97 -0.63 13.76
N GLU A 155 3.85 0.33 12.84
CA GLU A 155 4.79 0.69 11.77
C GLU A 155 4.91 -0.25 10.55
N VAL A 156 4.46 0.26 9.40
CA VAL A 156 5.06 -0.09 8.11
C VAL A 156 6.23 0.87 7.93
N GLY A 157 7.46 0.35 7.92
CA GLY A 157 8.72 1.11 7.93
C GLY A 157 8.95 2.11 6.77
N PHE A 158 7.99 2.27 5.86
CA PHE A 158 8.07 3.18 4.70
C PHE A 158 7.26 4.48 4.88
N LEU A 159 6.48 4.64 5.95
CA LEU A 159 5.67 5.85 6.20
C LEU A 159 6.26 6.70 7.34
N GLU A 160 7.57 6.94 7.26
CA GLU A 160 8.30 7.76 8.24
C GLU A 160 7.65 9.14 8.41
N GLY A 161 7.34 9.55 9.64
CA GLY A 161 6.70 10.82 9.95
C GLY A 161 5.18 10.85 9.80
N TRP A 162 4.53 9.74 9.44
CA TRP A 162 3.07 9.64 9.34
C TRP A 162 2.36 9.37 10.68
N ALA A 163 2.96 8.54 11.54
CA ALA A 163 2.43 8.25 12.87
C ALA A 163 2.54 9.49 13.79
N PRO A 164 1.56 9.72 14.69
CA PRO A 164 1.68 10.81 15.66
C PRO A 164 2.83 10.48 16.61
N ALA A 165 3.53 11.51 17.09
CA ALA A 165 4.33 11.37 18.30
C ALA A 165 3.40 10.96 19.46
N LYS A 166 3.31 9.64 19.71
CA LYS A 166 2.47 8.90 20.68
C LYS A 166 0.98 8.76 20.32
N PRO A 167 0.44 7.53 20.32
CA PRO A 167 -1.00 7.32 20.27
C PRO A 167 -1.65 7.90 21.53
N ARG A 168 -2.69 8.73 21.36
CA ARG A 168 -3.59 9.10 22.47
C ARG A 168 -4.53 7.92 22.71
N ILE A 169 -4.26 7.18 23.77
CA ILE A 169 -5.20 6.23 24.36
C ILE A 169 -6.50 6.98 24.63
N GLN A 170 -7.62 6.50 24.09
CA GLN A 170 -8.97 6.75 24.63
C GLN A 170 -9.67 5.41 24.81
#